data_AF-A0A2D5Z216-F1
#
_entry.id   AF-A0A2D5Z216-F1
#
_cell.length_a   1.000
_cell.length_b   1.000
_cell.length_c   1.000
_cell.angle_alpha   90.00
_cell.angle_beta   90.00
_cell.angle_gamma   90.00
#
_symmetry.space_group_name_H-M   'P 1'
#
loop_
_entity.id
_entity.type
_entity.pdbx_description
1 polymer ?
#
loop_
_entity_poly.entity_id
_entity_poly.type
_entity_poly.pdbx_seq_one_letter_code
_entity_poly.pdbx_strand_id
1 'polypeptide(L)'
;MTLMKSSILASVLVAVTLMGYQPANAQLTSDRPVVDITDRPVDIPHHILCRCVHRIKRLAHACIERNAEITKRCTHAIRFLLRQGRVELAKRIARHCIHHIEVTTKRCLHAIDGICARCRQALSDAGAGHDLFGILANVCEEAKGAVSDSGRRSIAAIKSLFDDRPTDSVGG
;
A
#
# COMPACT_ATOMS: atom_id res chain seq x y z
N MET A 1 -15.22 -50.24 4.45
CA MET A 1 -16.43 -49.60 3.90
C MET A 1 -17.36 -50.70 3.40
N THR A 2 -18.28 -51.11 4.26
CA THR A 2 -19.30 -52.14 4.02
C THR A 2 -20.57 -51.50 3.49
N LEU A 3 -20.92 -51.86 2.25
CA LEU A 3 -22.24 -52.24 1.74
C LEU A 3 -23.53 -51.68 2.38
N MET A 4 -24.27 -50.95 1.54
CA MET A 4 -25.66 -51.27 1.09
C MET A 4 -26.82 -51.19 2.09
N LYS A 5 -27.80 -50.31 1.80
CA LYS A 5 -29.19 -50.63 1.38
C LYS A 5 -30.23 -49.56 1.79
N SER A 6 -30.97 -49.16 0.77
CA SER A 6 -32.26 -48.48 0.71
C SER A 6 -33.28 -48.96 1.76
N SER A 7 -34.20 -48.08 2.19
CA SER A 7 -35.62 -48.40 2.34
C SER A 7 -36.49 -47.15 2.46
N ILE A 8 -37.48 -47.11 1.58
CA ILE A 8 -38.68 -46.28 1.54
C ILE A 8 -39.72 -46.90 2.49
N LEU A 9 -40.60 -46.10 3.11
CA LEU A 9 -42.02 -46.34 3.46
C LEU A 9 -42.42 -45.33 4.57
N ALA A 10 -43.21 -44.30 4.27
CA ALA A 10 -44.67 -44.28 4.09
C ALA A 10 -45.47 -44.13 5.41
N SER A 11 -46.25 -43.04 5.42
CA SER A 11 -47.59 -42.92 6.02
C SER A 11 -47.73 -42.83 7.54
N VAL A 12 -48.13 -41.64 8.02
CA VAL A 12 -49.37 -41.50 8.81
C VAL A 12 -50.07 -40.20 8.42
N LEU A 13 -51.27 -40.36 7.84
CA LEU A 13 -52.28 -39.33 7.68
C LEU A 13 -53.08 -39.28 8.99
N VAL A 14 -53.22 -38.10 9.62
CA VAL A 14 -54.33 -37.83 10.56
C VAL A 14 -54.95 -36.51 10.16
N ALA A 15 -56.13 -36.61 9.55
CA ALA A 15 -57.07 -35.51 9.43
C ALA A 15 -58.07 -35.64 10.57
N VAL A 16 -58.18 -34.61 11.42
CA VAL A 16 -59.40 -34.33 12.19
C VAL A 16 -59.66 -32.83 12.13
N THR A 17 -60.90 -32.53 11.79
CA THR A 17 -61.47 -31.27 11.35
C THR A 17 -62.12 -30.50 12.50
N LEU A 18 -62.19 -29.17 12.31
CA LEU A 18 -63.21 -28.22 12.77
C LEU A 18 -63.27 -27.90 14.28
N MET A 19 -62.91 -26.66 14.64
CA MET A 19 -63.86 -25.65 15.13
C MET A 19 -63.15 -24.30 15.25
N GLY A 20 -63.89 -23.23 14.97
CA GLY A 20 -63.36 -21.90 14.70
C GLY A 20 -62.54 -21.29 15.82
N TYR A 21 -61.47 -20.61 15.41
CA TYR A 21 -60.90 -19.50 16.16
C TYR A 21 -60.29 -18.52 15.17
N GLN A 22 -60.95 -17.38 15.02
CA GLN A 22 -60.44 -16.23 14.29
C GLN A 22 -60.01 -15.20 15.33
N PRO A 23 -58.72 -14.86 15.39
CA PRO A 23 -58.33 -13.57 15.91
C PRO A 23 -57.57 -12.78 14.85
N ALA A 24 -58.13 -11.60 14.57
CA ALA A 24 -57.46 -10.35 14.23
C ALA A 24 -56.27 -10.40 13.27
N ASN A 25 -56.55 -9.97 12.03
CA ASN A 25 -55.83 -8.90 11.35
C ASN A 25 -54.34 -8.74 11.70
N ALA A 26 -53.49 -9.44 10.97
CA ALA A 26 -52.16 -8.96 10.63
C ALA A 26 -52.03 -9.02 9.10
N GLN A 27 -52.41 -7.93 8.43
CA GLN A 27 -51.96 -7.68 7.06
C GLN A 27 -50.43 -7.60 7.08
N LEU A 28 -49.75 -8.71 6.80
CA LEU A 28 -48.41 -8.65 6.24
C LEU A 28 -48.58 -8.55 4.72
N THR A 29 -48.89 -7.34 4.25
CA THR A 29 -48.46 -6.92 2.92
C THR A 29 -46.94 -6.87 2.99
N SER A 30 -46.28 -8.00 2.64
CA SER A 30 -44.84 -8.03 2.41
C SER A 30 -44.56 -7.33 1.08
N ASP A 31 -44.76 -6.02 1.06
CA ASP A 31 -44.11 -5.08 0.13
C ASP A 31 -42.63 -4.97 0.52
N ARG A 32 -41.93 -6.11 0.49
CA ARG A 32 -40.48 -6.08 0.44
C ARG A 32 -40.15 -5.80 -1.02
N PRO A 33 -39.49 -4.68 -1.36
CA PRO A 33 -38.87 -4.59 -2.67
C PRO A 33 -37.94 -5.81 -2.77
N VAL A 34 -38.18 -6.65 -3.77
CA VAL A 34 -37.18 -7.59 -4.24
C VAL A 34 -36.03 -6.69 -4.66
N VAL A 35 -35.05 -6.51 -3.78
CA VAL A 35 -33.78 -5.91 -4.15
C VAL A 35 -33.19 -6.93 -5.11
N ASP A 36 -33.32 -6.62 -6.39
CA ASP A 36 -32.65 -7.34 -7.44
C ASP A 36 -31.13 -7.21 -7.16
N ILE A 37 -30.55 -8.29 -6.66
CA ILE A 37 -29.10 -8.40 -6.42
C ILE A 37 -28.39 -8.81 -7.72
N THR A 38 -29.09 -8.87 -8.86
CA THR A 38 -28.45 -9.07 -10.15
C THR A 38 -28.05 -7.72 -10.76
N ASP A 39 -26.80 -7.66 -11.24
CA ASP A 39 -26.21 -6.58 -12.03
C ASP A 39 -25.96 -5.21 -11.38
N ARG A 40 -25.02 -5.16 -10.42
CA ARG A 40 -24.07 -4.03 -10.46
C ARG A 40 -22.90 -4.44 -11.34
N PRO A 41 -22.65 -3.78 -12.49
CA PRO A 41 -21.46 -4.04 -13.27
C PRO A 41 -20.24 -3.74 -12.39
N VAL A 42 -19.46 -4.79 -12.12
CA VAL A 42 -18.17 -4.64 -11.43
C VAL A 42 -17.26 -3.89 -12.39
N ASP A 43 -16.88 -2.67 -12.03
CA ASP A 43 -15.96 -1.86 -12.82
C ASP A 43 -14.52 -2.38 -12.65
N ILE A 44 -14.20 -3.41 -13.43
CA ILE A 44 -12.93 -4.14 -13.38
C ILE A 44 -11.73 -3.17 -13.54
N PRO A 45 -11.70 -2.26 -14.54
CA PRO A 45 -10.64 -1.27 -14.67
C PRO A 45 -10.43 -0.40 -13.42
N HIS A 46 -11.51 0.09 -12.81
CA HIS A 46 -11.39 0.89 -11.58
C HIS A 46 -10.84 0.06 -10.41
N HIS A 47 -11.28 -1.19 -10.25
CA HIS A 47 -10.74 -2.08 -9.21
C HIS A 47 -9.24 -2.37 -9.39
N ILE A 48 -8.79 -2.58 -10.64
CA ILE A 48 -7.38 -2.74 -10.97
C ILE A 48 -6.60 -1.47 -10.59
N LEU A 49 -7.11 -0.30 -10.98
CA LEU A 49 -6.49 0.98 -10.65
C LEU A 49 -6.35 1.16 -9.13
N CYS A 50 -7.42 0.95 -8.36
CA CYS A 50 -7.37 1.09 -6.90
C CYS A 50 -6.30 0.20 -6.27
N ARG A 51 -6.21 -1.07 -6.69
CA ARG A 51 -5.19 -2.01 -6.20
C ARG A 51 -3.78 -1.53 -6.56
N CYS A 52 -3.60 -1.03 -7.78
CA CYS A 52 -2.35 -0.48 -8.27
C CYS A 52 -1.91 0.75 -7.47
N VAL A 53 -2.78 1.73 -7.30
CA VAL A 53 -2.53 2.93 -6.51
C VAL A 53 -2.13 2.57 -5.08
N HIS A 54 -2.88 1.67 -4.44
CA HIS A 54 -2.56 1.23 -3.08
C HIS A 54 -1.16 0.60 -3.01
N ARG A 55 -0.82 -0.30 -3.95
CA ARG A 55 0.48 -0.97 -3.97
C ARG A 55 1.64 0.00 -4.20
N ILE A 56 1.48 0.96 -5.11
CA ILE A 56 2.48 1.99 -5.41
C ILE A 56 2.71 2.87 -4.18
N LYS A 57 1.63 3.41 -3.58
CA LYS A 57 1.71 4.27 -2.39
C LYS A 57 2.35 3.55 -1.21
N ARG A 58 1.97 2.29 -0.95
CA ARG A 58 2.56 1.49 0.12
C ARG A 58 4.06 1.27 -0.07
N LEU A 59 4.50 0.98 -1.29
CA LEU A 59 5.94 0.83 -1.57
C LEU A 59 6.68 2.15 -1.38
N ALA A 60 6.15 3.25 -1.93
CA ALA A 60 6.75 4.57 -1.78
C ALA A 60 6.91 4.96 -0.31
N HIS A 61 5.88 4.72 0.51
CA HIS A 61 5.93 4.97 1.94
C HIS A 61 7.03 4.15 2.64
N ALA A 62 7.08 2.84 2.41
CA ALA A 62 8.11 1.98 2.99
C ALA A 62 9.54 2.39 2.58
N CYS A 63 9.71 2.90 1.37
CA CYS A 63 10.97 3.43 0.88
C CYS A 63 11.37 4.75 1.58
N ILE A 64 10.40 5.64 1.80
CA ILE A 64 10.61 6.89 2.54
C ILE A 64 11.00 6.60 3.99
N GLU A 65 10.30 5.68 4.65
CA GLU A 65 10.60 5.26 6.02
C GLU A 65 12.01 4.67 6.13
N ARG A 66 12.40 3.80 5.19
CA ARG A 66 13.74 3.23 5.16
C ARG A 66 14.84 4.29 5.02
N ASN A 67 14.63 5.29 4.15
CA ASN A 67 15.56 6.42 4.02
C ASN A 67 15.65 7.22 5.33
N ALA A 68 14.52 7.46 6.00
CA ALA A 68 14.49 8.16 7.28
C ALA A 68 15.23 7.38 8.39
N GLU A 69 15.05 6.06 8.44
CA GLU A 69 15.74 5.20 9.40
C GLU A 69 17.26 5.19 9.19
N ILE A 70 17.72 5.03 7.94
CA ILE A 70 19.15 5.09 7.61
C ILE A 70 19.71 6.45 8.04
N THR A 71 19.03 7.54 7.69
CA THR A 71 19.42 8.91 8.05
C THR A 71 19.54 9.08 9.56
N LYS A 72 18.54 8.63 10.33
CA LYS A 72 18.55 8.71 11.80
C LYS A 72 19.77 8.02 12.40
N ARG A 73 20.04 6.77 11.97
CA ARG A 73 21.18 5.98 12.46
C ARG A 73 22.51 6.62 12.09
N CYS A 74 22.65 7.05 10.84
CA CYS A 74 23.86 7.69 10.33
C CYS A 74 24.15 9.01 11.02
N THR A 75 23.15 9.90 11.13
CA THR A 75 23.30 11.17 11.83
C THR A 75 23.68 10.99 13.29
N HIS A 76 23.09 10.00 13.98
CA HIS A 76 23.47 9.68 15.36
C HIS A 76 24.95 9.26 15.45
N ALA A 77 25.38 8.30 14.63
CA ALA A 77 26.75 7.80 14.62
C ALA A 77 27.77 8.89 14.26
N ILE A 78 27.46 9.73 13.27
CA ILE A 78 28.31 10.84 12.85
C ILE A 78 28.45 11.85 13.98
N ARG A 79 27.34 12.31 14.57
CA ARG A 79 27.38 13.27 15.70
C ARG A 79 28.18 12.73 16.88
N PHE A 80 28.04 11.44 17.19
CA PHE A 80 28.83 10.80 18.23
C PHE A 80 30.35 10.89 17.94
N LEU A 81 30.76 10.54 16.72
CA LEU A 81 32.17 10.62 16.31
C LEU A 81 32.70 12.07 16.30
N LEU A 82 31.89 13.04 15.87
CA LEU A 82 32.27 14.44 15.85
C LEU A 82 32.52 14.98 17.27
N ARG A 83 31.71 14.58 18.27
CA ARG A 83 31.91 14.94 19.68
C ARG A 83 33.18 14.34 20.29
N GLN A 84 33.64 13.22 19.75
CA GLN A 84 34.91 12.59 20.14
C GLN A 84 36.12 13.15 19.38
N GLY A 85 35.96 14.18 18.54
CA GLY A 85 37.03 14.72 17.70
C GLY A 85 37.44 13.81 16.53
N ARG A 86 36.70 12.72 16.25
CA ARG A 86 37.05 11.70 15.24
C ARG A 86 36.52 12.07 13.85
N VAL A 87 36.95 13.23 13.34
CA VAL A 87 36.40 13.86 12.12
C VAL A 87 36.55 13.00 10.87
N GLU A 88 37.73 12.45 10.61
CA GLU A 88 37.98 11.65 9.40
C GLU A 88 37.19 10.34 9.39
N LEU A 89 37.00 9.73 10.56
CA LEU A 89 36.12 8.57 10.67
C LEU A 89 34.65 8.96 10.44
N ALA A 90 34.21 10.10 10.98
CA ALA A 90 32.86 10.62 10.75
C ALA A 90 32.60 10.87 9.25
N LYS A 91 33.56 11.45 8.52
CA LYS A 91 33.48 11.63 7.06
C LYS A 91 33.41 10.31 6.30
N ARG A 92 34.18 9.28 6.71
CA ARG A 92 34.09 7.93 6.12
C ARG A 92 32.70 7.33 6.30
N ILE A 93 32.14 7.41 7.51
CA ILE A 93 30.78 6.92 7.80
C ILE A 93 29.74 7.70 6.99
N ALA A 94 29.87 9.03 6.90
CA ALA A 94 28.98 9.86 6.09
C ALA A 94 28.94 9.43 4.62
N ARG A 95 30.11 9.19 4.00
CA ARG A 95 30.19 8.67 2.62
C ARG A 95 29.48 7.33 2.45
N HIS A 96 29.69 6.40 3.39
CA HIS A 96 29.02 5.10 3.35
C HIS A 96 27.50 5.24 3.48
N CYS A 97 27.02 6.09 4.38
CA CYS A 97 25.60 6.36 4.57
C CYS A 97 24.95 6.99 3.34
N ILE A 98 25.60 7.99 2.74
CA ILE A 98 25.11 8.63 1.50
C ILE A 98 24.97 7.58 0.40
N HIS A 99 26.01 6.77 0.18
CA HIS A 99 25.96 5.70 -0.82
C HIS A 99 24.82 4.71 -0.55
N HIS A 100 24.62 4.33 0.72
CA HIS A 100 23.53 3.42 1.08
C HIS A 100 22.14 4.02 0.80
N ILE A 101 21.94 5.32 1.05
CA ILE A 101 20.69 6.03 0.72
C ILE A 101 20.48 6.08 -0.79
N GLU A 102 21.52 6.37 -1.58
CA GLU A 102 21.46 6.40 -3.05
C GLU A 102 21.04 5.04 -3.62
N VAL A 103 21.71 3.97 -3.17
CA VAL A 103 21.39 2.60 -3.60
C VAL A 103 19.97 2.22 -3.22
N THR A 104 19.56 2.53 -1.98
CA THR A 104 18.20 2.24 -1.50
C THR A 104 17.14 2.98 -2.31
N THR A 105 17.35 4.28 -2.52
CA THR A 105 16.46 5.13 -3.33
C THR A 105 16.37 4.60 -4.75
N LYS A 106 17.49 4.28 -5.40
CA LYS A 106 17.51 3.72 -6.77
C LYS A 106 16.73 2.40 -6.86
N ARG A 107 16.91 1.49 -5.90
CA ARG A 107 16.17 0.22 -5.85
C ARG A 107 14.66 0.46 -5.70
N CYS A 108 14.27 1.41 -4.87
CA CYS A 108 12.89 1.80 -4.67
C CYS A 108 12.24 2.35 -5.94
N LEU A 109 12.93 3.26 -6.64
CA LEU A 109 12.45 3.82 -7.91
C LEU A 109 12.24 2.72 -8.96
N HIS A 110 13.21 1.82 -9.10
CA HIS A 110 13.09 0.69 -10.03
C HIS A 110 11.92 -0.24 -9.68
N ALA A 111 11.69 -0.49 -8.39
CA ALA A 111 10.57 -1.31 -7.95
C ALA A 111 9.21 -0.62 -8.21
N ILE A 112 9.13 0.71 -8.06
CA ILE A 112 7.94 1.50 -8.43
C ILE A 112 7.69 1.41 -9.92
N ASP A 113 8.70 1.63 -10.76
CA ASP A 113 8.59 1.51 -12.23
C ASP A 113 8.07 0.12 -12.63
N GLY A 114 8.58 -0.94 -12.01
CA GLY A 114 8.10 -2.30 -12.25
C GLY A 114 6.63 -2.52 -11.88
N ILE A 115 6.14 -1.90 -10.81
CA ILE A 115 4.71 -1.95 -10.46
C ILE A 115 3.89 -1.15 -11.46
N CYS A 116 4.32 0.07 -11.78
CA CYS A 116 3.67 0.95 -12.74
C CYS A 116 3.51 0.30 -14.12
N ALA A 117 4.55 -0.36 -14.62
CA ALA A 117 4.50 -1.09 -15.88
C ALA A 117 3.46 -2.23 -15.86
N ARG A 118 3.45 -3.06 -14.80
CA ARG A 118 2.46 -4.14 -14.65
C ARG A 118 1.03 -3.62 -14.51
N CYS A 119 0.86 -2.50 -13.81
CA CYS A 119 -0.44 -1.85 -13.65
C CYS A 119 -0.97 -1.28 -14.95
N ARG A 120 -0.10 -0.65 -15.76
CA ARG A 120 -0.45 -0.18 -17.10
C ARG A 120 -0.88 -1.34 -17.99
N GLN A 121 -0.13 -2.45 -17.98
CA GLN A 121 -0.50 -3.63 -18.73
C GLN A 121 -1.87 -4.18 -18.29
N ALA A 122 -2.09 -4.35 -16.99
CA ALA A 122 -3.36 -4.86 -16.47
C ALA A 122 -4.56 -3.96 -16.81
N LEU A 123 -4.39 -2.64 -16.83
CA LEU A 123 -5.43 -1.71 -17.28
C LEU A 123 -5.69 -1.84 -18.78
N SER A 124 -4.64 -1.99 -19.59
CA SER A 124 -4.76 -2.24 -21.03
C SER A 124 -5.51 -3.54 -21.32
N ASP A 125 -5.15 -4.61 -20.63
CA ASP A 125 -5.78 -5.93 -20.80
C ASP A 125 -7.26 -5.91 -20.40
N ALA A 126 -7.65 -5.01 -19.49
CA ALA A 126 -9.02 -4.82 -19.04
C ALA A 126 -9.83 -3.81 -19.89
N GLY A 127 -9.25 -3.26 -20.97
CA GLY A 127 -9.92 -2.26 -21.81
C GLY A 127 -10.21 -0.94 -21.10
N ALA A 128 -9.33 -0.52 -20.17
CA ALA A 128 -9.48 0.72 -19.43
C ALA A 128 -9.52 1.96 -20.35
N GLY A 129 -10.34 2.94 -19.99
CA GLY A 129 -10.37 4.25 -20.65
C GLY A 129 -9.09 5.07 -20.41
N HIS A 130 -8.85 6.06 -21.28
CA HIS A 130 -7.67 6.93 -21.24
C HIS A 130 -7.47 7.63 -19.87
N ASP A 131 -8.56 8.02 -19.21
CA ASP A 131 -8.51 8.73 -17.93
C ASP A 131 -7.84 7.91 -16.82
N LEU A 132 -8.06 6.60 -16.80
CA LEU A 132 -7.45 5.71 -15.79
C LEU A 132 -5.94 5.59 -15.97
N PHE A 133 -5.45 5.65 -17.21
CA PHE A 133 -4.01 5.71 -17.49
C PHE A 133 -3.41 7.03 -17.03
N GLY A 134 -4.11 8.14 -17.22
CA GLY A 134 -3.70 9.45 -16.69
C GLY A 134 -3.56 9.44 -15.18
N ILE A 135 -4.55 8.89 -14.47
CA ILE A 135 -4.50 8.76 -13.00
C ILE A 135 -3.33 7.87 -12.57
N LEU A 136 -3.14 6.71 -13.21
CA LEU A 136 -2.03 5.82 -12.90
C LEU A 136 -0.67 6.51 -13.11
N ALA A 137 -0.51 7.23 -14.23
CA ALA A 137 0.72 7.96 -14.54
C ALA A 137 1.05 8.99 -13.47
N ASN A 138 0.08 9.81 -13.06
CA ASN A 138 0.25 10.80 -12.00
C ASN A 138 0.68 10.14 -10.68
N VAL A 139 0.02 9.05 -10.27
CA VAL A 139 0.39 8.32 -9.04
C VAL A 139 1.80 7.76 -9.12
N CYS A 140 2.22 7.25 -10.27
CA CYS A 140 3.57 6.75 -10.49
C CYS A 140 4.63 7.86 -10.38
N GLU A 141 4.40 9.02 -11.01
CA GLU A 141 5.32 10.15 -10.93
C GLU A 141 5.37 10.76 -9.52
N GLU A 142 4.23 10.94 -8.86
CA GLU A 142 4.18 11.41 -7.47
C GLU A 142 4.95 10.49 -6.53
N ALA A 143 4.78 9.17 -6.65
CA ALA A 143 5.47 8.19 -5.84
C ALA A 143 6.99 8.24 -6.05
N LYS A 144 7.45 8.36 -7.31
CA LYS A 144 8.87 8.49 -7.64
C LYS A 144 9.46 9.81 -7.16
N GLY A 145 8.71 10.90 -7.31
CA GLY A 145 9.09 12.22 -6.82
C GLY A 145 9.28 12.20 -5.30
N ALA A 146 8.31 11.67 -4.57
CA ALA A 146 8.36 11.58 -3.11
C ALA A 146 9.55 10.74 -2.60
N VAL A 147 9.85 9.61 -3.25
CA VAL A 147 11.00 8.76 -2.91
C VAL A 147 12.34 9.46 -3.22
N SER A 148 12.45 10.08 -4.40
CA SER A 148 13.64 10.83 -4.81
C SER A 148 13.92 12.00 -3.88
N ASP A 149 12.88 12.75 -3.51
CA ASP A 149 12.98 13.87 -2.59
C ASP A 149 13.36 13.42 -1.18
N SER A 150 12.83 12.30 -0.72
CA SER A 150 13.24 11.70 0.55
C SER A 150 14.72 11.33 0.56
N GLY A 151 15.21 10.69 -0.50
CA GLY A 151 16.64 10.38 -0.66
C GLY A 151 17.51 11.64 -0.66
N ARG A 152 17.12 12.66 -1.43
CA ARG A 152 17.82 13.95 -1.49
C ARG A 152 17.88 14.67 -0.15
N ARG A 153 16.76 14.76 0.58
CA ARG A 153 16.71 15.34 1.93
C ARG A 153 17.58 14.57 2.92
N SER A 154 17.55 13.25 2.85
CA SER A 154 18.36 12.36 3.69
C SER A 154 19.87 12.60 3.48
N ILE A 155 20.31 12.72 2.22
CA ILE A 155 21.70 13.03 1.87
C ILE A 155 22.08 14.44 2.35
N ALA A 156 21.22 15.43 2.12
CA ALA A 156 21.46 16.81 2.56
C ALA A 156 21.62 16.90 4.09
N ALA A 157 20.78 16.20 4.85
CA ALA A 157 20.85 16.16 6.30
C ALA A 157 22.15 15.54 6.83
N ILE A 158 22.76 14.60 6.10
CA ILE A 158 24.07 14.04 6.45
C ILE A 158 25.20 15.02 6.12
N LYS A 159 25.13 15.69 4.97
CA LYS A 159 26.14 16.66 4.53
C LYS A 159 26.20 17.87 5.47
N SER A 160 25.05 18.39 5.88
CA SER A 160 24.98 19.58 6.74
C SER A 160 25.63 19.39 8.11
N LEU A 161 25.88 18.16 8.56
CA LEU A 161 26.61 17.88 9.81
C LEU A 161 28.06 18.36 9.81
N PHE A 162 28.60 18.70 8.64
CA PHE A 162 29.97 19.17 8.48
C PHE A 162 30.05 20.66 8.11
N ASP A 163 28.92 21.29 7.74
CA ASP A 163 28.89 22.68 7.29
C ASP A 163 28.86 23.67 8.48
N ASP A 164 28.40 23.24 9.66
CA ASP A 164 28.29 24.07 10.88
C ASP A 164 29.59 24.21 11.70
N ARG A 165 30.76 23.85 11.15
CA ARG A 165 32.03 24.04 11.87
C ARG A 165 32.62 25.40 11.51
N PRO A 166 32.73 26.34 12.48
CA PRO A 166 33.54 27.52 12.25
C PRO A 166 34.95 27.04 11.89
N THR A 167 35.46 27.49 10.75
CA THR A 167 36.89 27.55 10.53
C THR A 167 37.41 28.60 11.51
N ASP A 168 37.65 28.20 12.76
CA ASP A 168 38.41 29.03 13.67
C ASP A 168 39.80 29.16 13.06
N SER A 169 39.99 30.30 12.41
CA SER A 169 41.24 30.96 12.11
C SER A 169 42.25 30.68 13.22
N VAL A 170 43.14 29.73 12.93
CA VAL A 170 44.43 29.59 13.59
C VAL A 170 45.18 30.88 13.29
N GLY A 171 45.30 31.74 14.30
CA GLY A 171 46.21 32.86 14.27
C GLY A 171 47.65 32.36 14.13
N GLY A 172 48.38 33.00 13.23
CA GLY A 172 49.82 33.01 13.10
C GLY A 172 50.21 34.35 12.49
#